data_AF-A0A3M7ASC5-F1
#
_entry.id   AF-A0A3M7ASC5-F1
#
_cell.length_a   1.000
_cell.length_b   1.000
_cell.length_c   1.000
_cell.angle_alpha   90.00
_cell.angle_beta   90.00
_cell.angle_gamma   90.00
#
_symmetry.space_group_name_H-M   'P 1'
#
loop_
_entity.id
_entity.type
_entity.pdbx_description
1 polymer ?
#
loop_
_entity_poly.entity_id
_entity_poly.type
_entity_poly.pdbx_seq_one_letter_code
_entity_poly.pdbx_strand_id
1 'polypeptide(L)'
;MPDGTLPWVSNPVAQDILTYVQIAYPIVLICIYIITFTIRSITTARNDDHDNLEPEQLGPGGKPLPQKSKKKEPAIPNDFDFSRPRKLLFEWLSLGVLGSIGGNIAVVIVHAIVGREEHWWCGQSPTIYLVGSFMVYALLLITMIDSKPSPTLAHLVTWIAASLMEIILLGASFGLYSREHREPRVGDPGGGELQEDMTEFEITEVTLDLVRIIFLLALVGFYALFVFLQGYKLKAEAARAEERQSLLAEDHVGNGAAGGAANGYGTANGKPRGPIEAPAGWEKPKETPSRSWWEYLRAYTVFLPYIWPYKDRMLQVNFILCFVIVGAQRVIQLLVPIQAGHITDILAGVKGPVYMPWGAISLYIVFRIFQGSNGLLGAARQVLWIPIEQYSYRELSVAAFEHVHMLSLEFHLGKKTGEVLSALGKGSSLNTFLESITFNVLPMLIDLGVAIVYLLISFDSYYALVISVITFWYIYITIRMASWRAD
;
A
#
# COMPACT_ATOMS: atom_id res chain seq x y z
N MET A 1 35.62 -4.46 -19.15
CA MET A 1 36.31 -5.08 -20.30
C MET A 1 35.30 -5.98 -20.98
N PRO A 2 34.94 -5.76 -22.25
CA PRO A 2 34.15 -6.71 -23.02
C PRO A 2 35.09 -7.77 -23.63
N ASP A 3 34.59 -8.99 -23.81
CA ASP A 3 35.26 -10.16 -24.39
C ASP A 3 36.22 -10.91 -23.46
N GLY A 4 35.63 -11.62 -22.50
CA GLY A 4 36.29 -12.61 -21.66
C GLY A 4 35.36 -13.78 -21.38
N THR A 5 34.93 -14.50 -22.42
CA THR A 5 34.30 -15.82 -22.23
C THR A 5 35.35 -16.75 -21.67
N LEU A 6 35.37 -16.92 -20.35
CA LEU A 6 36.18 -17.93 -19.68
C LEU A 6 35.72 -19.31 -20.18
N PRO A 7 36.63 -20.20 -20.61
CA PRO A 7 36.29 -21.43 -21.32
C PRO A 7 35.60 -22.53 -20.47
N TRP A 8 35.11 -22.23 -19.27
CA TRP A 8 34.56 -23.22 -18.33
C TRP A 8 33.20 -22.84 -17.70
N VAL A 9 32.53 -21.80 -18.17
CA VAL A 9 31.11 -21.56 -17.81
C VAL A 9 30.23 -22.24 -18.85
N SER A 10 29.60 -23.36 -18.48
CA SER A 10 28.90 -24.25 -19.42
C SER A 10 27.62 -23.64 -20.05
N ASN A 11 27.10 -22.54 -19.50
CA ASN A 11 26.02 -21.75 -20.12
C ASN A 11 25.97 -20.29 -19.61
N PRO A 12 26.72 -19.35 -20.22
CA PRO A 12 26.74 -17.95 -19.78
C PRO A 12 25.38 -17.28 -19.87
N VAL A 13 24.53 -17.70 -20.82
CA VAL A 13 23.18 -17.16 -21.01
C VAL A 13 22.28 -17.53 -19.83
N ALA A 14 22.35 -18.78 -19.34
CA ALA A 14 21.56 -19.19 -18.16
C ALA A 14 22.01 -18.44 -16.90
N GLN A 15 23.32 -18.22 -16.72
CA GLN A 15 23.86 -17.47 -15.60
C GLN A 15 23.47 -15.99 -15.63
N ASP A 16 23.50 -15.35 -16.80
CA ASP A 16 23.06 -13.97 -16.97
C ASP A 16 21.56 -13.85 -16.68
N ILE A 17 20.73 -14.74 -17.24
CA ILE A 17 19.29 -14.77 -16.98
C ILE A 17 19.02 -14.94 -15.48
N LEU A 18 19.69 -15.89 -14.82
CA LEU A 18 19.54 -16.12 -13.39
C LEU A 18 19.88 -14.86 -12.59
N THR A 19 20.99 -14.21 -12.91
CA THR A 19 21.45 -13.00 -12.22
C THR A 19 20.47 -11.84 -12.40
N TYR A 20 20.06 -11.53 -13.63
CA TYR A 20 19.14 -10.43 -13.89
C TYR A 20 17.74 -10.68 -13.30
N VAL A 21 17.21 -11.91 -13.44
CA VAL A 21 15.88 -12.24 -12.94
C VAL A 21 15.86 -12.23 -11.41
N GLN A 22 16.88 -12.76 -10.73
CA GLN A 22 16.97 -12.73 -9.26
C GLN A 22 16.98 -11.30 -8.68
N ILE A 23 17.74 -10.38 -9.29
CA ILE A 23 17.75 -8.96 -8.88
C ILE A 23 16.40 -8.29 -9.19
N ALA A 24 15.83 -8.53 -10.37
CA ALA A 24 14.59 -7.90 -10.79
C ALA A 24 13.35 -8.42 -10.05
N TYR A 25 13.34 -9.69 -9.64
CA TYR A 25 12.18 -10.39 -9.10
C TYR A 25 11.46 -9.63 -7.96
N PRO A 26 12.12 -9.28 -6.83
CA PRO A 26 11.41 -8.60 -5.73
C PRO A 26 10.94 -7.20 -6.11
N ILE A 27 11.70 -6.48 -6.96
CA ILE A 27 11.38 -5.13 -7.43
C ILE A 27 10.16 -5.16 -8.34
N VAL A 28 10.14 -6.08 -9.31
CA VAL A 28 9.03 -6.23 -10.25
C VAL A 28 7.75 -6.65 -9.52
N LEU A 29 7.83 -7.61 -8.58
CA LEU A 29 6.66 -8.02 -7.82
C LEU A 29 6.07 -6.90 -6.97
N ILE A 30 6.90 -6.15 -6.23
CA ILE A 30 6.40 -5.07 -5.39
C ILE A 30 5.82 -3.93 -6.23
N CYS A 31 6.43 -3.59 -7.37
CA CYS A 31 5.90 -2.59 -8.29
C CYS A 31 4.55 -3.03 -8.89
N ILE A 32 4.44 -4.27 -9.36
CA ILE A 32 3.18 -4.82 -9.89
C ILE A 32 2.10 -4.79 -8.80
N TYR A 33 2.44 -5.17 -7.56
CA TYR A 33 1.50 -5.12 -6.45
C TYR A 33 1.02 -3.69 -6.18
N ILE A 34 1.93 -2.74 -6.01
CA ILE A 34 1.59 -1.34 -5.69
C ILE A 34 0.75 -0.72 -6.80
N ILE A 35 1.10 -0.93 -8.07
CA ILE A 35 0.37 -0.40 -9.22
C ILE A 35 -1.04 -0.98 -9.26
N THR A 36 -1.18 -2.30 -9.19
CA THR A 36 -2.49 -2.97 -9.25
C THR A 36 -3.36 -2.65 -8.03
N PHE A 37 -2.77 -2.57 -6.84
CA PHE A 37 -3.44 -2.13 -5.61
C PHE A 37 -3.94 -0.69 -5.73
N THR A 38 -3.11 0.22 -6.25
CA THR A 38 -3.46 1.63 -6.46
C THR A 38 -4.58 1.78 -7.46
N ILE A 39 -4.47 1.12 -8.63
CA ILE A 39 -5.52 1.14 -9.66
C ILE A 39 -6.83 0.64 -9.08
N ARG A 40 -6.81 -0.52 -8.40
CA ARG A 40 -7.99 -1.07 -7.73
C ARG A 40 -8.57 -0.07 -6.75
N SER A 41 -7.74 0.49 -5.88
CA SER A 41 -8.20 1.42 -4.86
C SER A 41 -8.84 2.68 -5.45
N ILE A 42 -8.31 3.22 -6.56
CA ILE A 42 -8.90 4.38 -7.24
C ILE A 42 -10.25 3.98 -7.87
N THR A 43 -10.33 2.81 -8.49
CA THR A 43 -11.56 2.33 -9.12
C THR A 43 -12.68 2.06 -8.11
N THR A 44 -12.35 1.45 -6.95
CA THR A 44 -13.32 1.23 -5.87
C THR A 44 -13.85 2.55 -5.33
N ALA A 45 -12.95 3.51 -5.04
CA ALA A 45 -13.33 4.83 -4.53
C ALA A 45 -14.18 5.65 -5.52
N ARG A 46 -14.05 5.43 -6.84
CA ARG A 46 -14.87 6.13 -7.84
C ARG A 46 -16.29 5.55 -7.93
N ASN A 47 -16.45 4.25 -7.74
CA ASN A 47 -17.75 3.60 -7.87
C ASN A 47 -18.67 3.91 -6.68
N ASP A 48 -18.12 4.07 -5.48
CA ASP A 48 -18.88 4.45 -4.28
C ASP A 48 -19.58 5.82 -4.42
N ASP A 49 -19.05 6.74 -5.23
CA ASP A 49 -19.71 8.04 -5.47
C ASP A 49 -20.96 7.93 -6.34
N HIS A 50 -20.93 7.07 -7.36
CA HIS A 50 -22.05 6.92 -8.29
C HIS A 50 -23.28 6.33 -7.60
N ASP A 51 -23.09 5.44 -6.62
CA ASP A 51 -24.18 4.87 -5.82
C ASP A 51 -24.77 5.87 -4.81
N ASN A 52 -24.03 6.93 -4.44
CA ASN A 52 -24.45 7.91 -3.43
C ASN A 52 -25.10 9.19 -4.00
N LEU A 53 -25.20 9.34 -5.32
CA LEU A 53 -25.69 10.54 -6.00
C LEU A 53 -27.03 10.29 -6.72
N GLU A 54 -28.10 9.97 -5.99
CA GLU A 54 -29.48 10.19 -6.49
C GLU A 54 -30.11 11.40 -5.79
N PRO A 55 -30.79 12.31 -6.53
CA PRO A 55 -31.37 13.53 -5.97
C PRO A 55 -32.48 13.21 -4.96
N GLU A 56 -32.48 13.97 -3.87
CA GLU A 56 -33.41 13.89 -2.74
C GLU A 56 -34.88 13.97 -3.22
N GLN A 57 -35.55 12.82 -3.33
CA GLN A 57 -36.95 12.78 -3.77
C GLN A 57 -37.86 13.25 -2.62
N LEU A 58 -38.33 14.49 -2.73
CA LEU A 58 -39.24 15.12 -1.76
C LEU A 58 -40.66 14.58 -1.90
N GLY A 59 -41.31 14.25 -0.78
CA GLY A 59 -42.71 13.84 -0.75
C GLY A 59 -43.68 15.02 -0.92
N PRO A 60 -45.01 14.77 -1.04
CA PRO A 60 -46.00 15.83 -1.07
C PRO A 60 -45.94 16.65 0.22
N GLY A 61 -45.61 17.93 0.13
CA GLY A 61 -45.38 18.82 1.28
C GLY A 61 -43.91 19.13 1.59
N GLY A 62 -42.96 18.76 0.72
CA GLY A 62 -41.57 19.22 0.79
C GLY A 62 -40.75 18.61 1.92
N LYS A 63 -41.25 17.54 2.55
CA LYS A 63 -40.47 16.76 3.54
C LYS A 63 -39.68 15.67 2.83
N PRO A 64 -38.39 15.47 3.18
CA PRO A 64 -37.62 14.37 2.64
C PRO A 64 -38.26 13.06 3.07
N LEU A 65 -38.62 12.22 2.09
CA LEU A 65 -39.07 10.86 2.40
C LEU A 65 -37.88 10.11 3.03
N PRO A 66 -38.11 9.28 4.06
CA PRO A 66 -37.07 8.39 4.55
C PRO A 66 -36.64 7.51 3.39
N GLN A 67 -35.44 7.75 2.87
CA GLN A 67 -34.85 6.90 1.87
C GLN A 67 -34.75 5.52 2.49
N LYS A 68 -35.58 4.57 2.02
CA LYS A 68 -35.13 3.20 2.03
C LYS A 68 -33.86 3.25 1.20
N SER A 69 -32.69 3.02 1.81
CA SER A 69 -31.54 2.64 1.01
C SER A 69 -32.08 1.55 0.10
N LYS A 70 -32.05 1.78 -1.22
CA LYS A 70 -32.36 0.72 -2.16
C LYS A 70 -31.49 -0.42 -1.66
N LYS A 71 -32.13 -1.49 -1.19
CA LYS A 71 -31.44 -2.72 -0.79
C LYS A 71 -30.53 -2.97 -1.97
N LYS A 72 -29.21 -2.76 -1.78
CA LYS A 72 -28.20 -2.77 -2.84
C LYS A 72 -28.76 -3.66 -3.94
N GLU A 73 -29.24 -3.09 -5.04
CA GLU A 73 -29.28 -3.92 -6.24
C GLU A 73 -27.88 -4.51 -6.27
N PRO A 74 -27.72 -5.84 -6.41
CA PRO A 74 -26.40 -6.40 -6.42
C PRO A 74 -25.71 -5.87 -7.67
N ALA A 75 -25.22 -4.62 -7.63
CA ALA A 75 -23.95 -4.23 -8.15
C ALA A 75 -23.09 -5.42 -7.82
N ILE A 76 -22.76 -6.18 -8.86
CA ILE A 76 -21.87 -7.33 -8.79
C ILE A 76 -20.82 -6.93 -7.78
N PRO A 77 -20.78 -7.53 -6.57
CA PRO A 77 -19.87 -7.06 -5.57
C PRO A 77 -18.49 -7.27 -6.17
N ASN A 78 -17.84 -6.19 -6.63
CA ASN A 78 -16.44 -6.25 -7.05
C ASN A 78 -15.55 -6.68 -5.87
N ASP A 79 -16.13 -6.70 -4.67
CA ASP A 79 -15.58 -7.29 -3.47
C ASP A 79 -16.20 -8.68 -3.21
N PHE A 80 -15.54 -9.69 -3.79
CA PHE A 80 -15.75 -11.09 -3.45
C PHE A 80 -15.20 -11.36 -2.04
N ASP A 81 -16.01 -11.15 -1.00
CA ASP A 81 -15.62 -11.62 0.34
C ASP A 81 -15.82 -13.15 0.39
N PHE A 82 -14.72 -13.87 0.32
CA PHE A 82 -14.75 -15.33 0.33
C PHE A 82 -15.16 -15.84 1.71
N SER A 83 -15.81 -17.01 1.76
CA SER A 83 -16.16 -17.63 3.04
C SER A 83 -14.89 -17.87 3.89
N ARG A 84 -15.02 -17.82 5.22
CA ARG A 84 -13.91 -18.06 6.17
C ARG A 84 -12.99 -19.26 5.80
N PRO A 85 -13.50 -20.46 5.44
CA PRO A 85 -12.62 -21.58 5.07
C PRO A 85 -11.84 -21.33 3.78
N ARG A 86 -12.41 -20.61 2.81
CA ARG A 86 -11.71 -20.24 1.57
C ARG A 86 -10.63 -19.19 1.85
N LYS A 87 -10.91 -18.22 2.72
CA LYS A 87 -9.90 -17.23 3.15
C LYS A 87 -8.72 -17.92 3.84
N LEU A 88 -9.00 -18.82 4.80
CA LEU A 88 -7.95 -19.61 5.46
C LEU A 88 -7.13 -20.44 4.46
N LEU A 89 -7.75 -21.03 3.43
CA LEU A 89 -7.02 -21.75 2.40
C LEU A 89 -5.97 -20.86 1.70
N PHE A 90 -6.34 -19.64 1.30
CA PHE A 90 -5.41 -18.70 0.67
C PHE A 90 -4.31 -18.24 1.63
N GLU A 91 -4.64 -18.00 2.90
CA GLU A 91 -3.66 -17.65 3.93
C GLU A 91 -2.64 -18.77 4.16
N TRP A 92 -3.09 -20.02 4.29
CA TRP A 92 -2.20 -21.18 4.47
C TRP A 92 -1.34 -21.45 3.24
N LEU A 93 -1.89 -21.32 2.03
CA LEU A 93 -1.12 -21.46 0.80
C LEU A 93 -0.05 -20.37 0.67
N SER A 94 -0.40 -19.11 0.99
CA SER A 94 0.56 -18.01 0.99
C SER A 94 1.61 -18.16 2.08
N LEU A 95 1.25 -18.71 3.24
CA LEU A 95 2.21 -19.09 4.29
C LEU A 95 3.13 -20.21 3.81
N GLY A 96 2.62 -21.16 3.02
CA GLY A 96 3.43 -22.19 2.34
C GLY A 96 4.44 -21.61 1.37
N VAL A 97 4.05 -20.62 0.55
CA VAL A 97 4.99 -19.89 -0.33
C VAL A 97 6.06 -19.19 0.49
N LEU A 98 5.68 -18.43 1.53
CA LEU A 98 6.64 -17.76 2.41
C LEU A 98 7.57 -18.75 3.11
N GLY A 99 7.03 -19.89 3.56
CA GLY A 99 7.78 -20.98 4.18
C GLY A 99 8.78 -21.62 3.23
N SER A 100 8.45 -21.78 1.95
CA SER A 100 9.40 -22.31 0.95
C SER A 100 10.60 -21.39 0.73
N ILE A 101 10.42 -20.07 0.77
CA ILE A 101 11.52 -19.09 0.69
C ILE A 101 12.34 -19.11 1.98
N GLY A 102 11.67 -19.16 3.13
CA GLY A 102 12.33 -19.35 4.43
C GLY A 102 13.17 -20.63 4.47
N GLY A 103 12.70 -21.69 3.82
CA GLY A 103 13.43 -22.93 3.58
C GLY A 103 14.72 -22.70 2.80
N ASN A 104 14.66 -22.03 1.64
CA ASN A 104 15.86 -21.71 0.85
C ASN A 104 16.85 -20.85 1.65
N ILE A 105 16.36 -19.85 2.41
CA ILE A 105 17.21 -19.03 3.28
C ILE A 105 17.93 -19.92 4.31
N ALA A 106 17.22 -20.86 4.93
CA ALA A 106 17.83 -21.78 5.89
C ALA A 106 18.87 -22.70 5.23
N VAL A 107 18.60 -23.21 4.02
CA VAL A 107 19.54 -24.02 3.25
C VAL A 107 20.81 -23.23 2.95
N VAL A 108 20.71 -22.00 2.45
CA VAL A 108 21.87 -21.14 2.16
C VAL A 108 22.67 -20.82 3.43
N ILE A 109 22.00 -20.56 4.55
CA ILE A 109 22.68 -20.32 5.84
C ILE A 109 23.43 -21.58 6.29
N VAL A 110 22.80 -22.75 6.20
CA VAL A 110 23.44 -24.02 6.56
C VAL A 110 24.62 -24.30 5.64
N HIS A 111 24.46 -24.11 4.32
CA HIS A 111 25.53 -24.28 3.34
C HIS A 111 26.70 -23.33 3.64
N ALA A 112 26.43 -22.06 3.96
CA ALA A 112 27.47 -21.10 4.35
C ALA A 112 28.19 -21.45 5.67
N ILE A 113 27.51 -22.11 6.62
CA ILE A 113 28.12 -22.56 7.87
C ILE A 113 29.00 -23.80 7.64
N VAL A 114 28.54 -24.74 6.81
CA VAL A 114 29.27 -25.98 6.49
C VAL A 114 30.46 -25.69 5.59
N GLY A 115 30.27 -24.93 4.51
CA GLY A 115 31.31 -24.50 3.57
C GLY A 115 32.17 -23.33 4.05
N ARG A 116 32.23 -23.08 5.37
CA ARG A 116 32.94 -21.93 5.95
C ARG A 116 34.46 -22.02 5.73
N GLU A 117 35.02 -23.23 5.79
CA GLU A 117 36.45 -23.46 5.58
C GLU A 117 36.87 -23.18 4.13
N GLU A 118 35.95 -23.34 3.19
CA GLU A 118 36.17 -23.13 1.76
C GLU A 118 35.84 -21.70 1.28
N HIS A 119 35.46 -20.82 2.22
CA HIS A 119 34.99 -19.46 1.92
C HIS A 119 33.86 -19.43 0.88
N TRP A 120 32.89 -20.34 0.99
CA TRP A 120 31.72 -20.39 0.13
C TRP A 120 30.80 -19.18 0.31
N TRP A 121 30.26 -18.66 -0.78
CA TRP A 121 29.28 -17.57 -0.75
C TRP A 121 28.34 -17.62 -1.95
N CYS A 122 27.03 -17.72 -1.70
CA CYS A 122 25.98 -17.80 -2.72
C CYS A 122 25.95 -16.64 -3.76
N GLY A 123 26.63 -15.53 -3.50
CA GLY A 123 26.61 -14.35 -4.38
C GLY A 123 25.56 -13.31 -3.97
N GLN A 124 25.72 -12.09 -4.50
CA GLN A 124 24.81 -11.00 -4.20
C GLN A 124 23.40 -11.23 -4.77
N SER A 125 23.31 -11.79 -5.98
CA SER A 125 22.05 -11.96 -6.70
C SER A 125 21.08 -12.93 -6.00
N PRO A 126 21.49 -14.15 -5.59
CA PRO A 126 20.60 -15.04 -4.84
C PRO A 126 20.21 -14.47 -3.48
N THR A 127 21.10 -13.72 -2.82
CA THR A 127 20.78 -13.07 -1.55
C THR A 127 19.70 -12.01 -1.71
N ILE A 128 19.78 -11.19 -2.76
CA ILE A 128 18.77 -10.16 -3.06
C ILE A 128 17.41 -10.81 -3.35
N TYR A 129 17.42 -11.88 -4.15
CA TYR A 129 16.24 -12.66 -4.44
C TYR A 129 15.60 -13.23 -3.18
N LEU A 130 16.35 -13.93 -2.32
CA LEU A 130 15.80 -14.60 -1.15
C LEU A 130 15.26 -13.61 -0.12
N VAL A 131 16.04 -12.60 0.26
CA VAL A 131 15.65 -11.60 1.27
C VAL A 131 14.53 -10.70 0.74
N GLY A 132 14.63 -10.25 -0.50
CA GLY A 132 13.63 -9.39 -1.12
C GLY A 132 12.31 -10.12 -1.36
N SER A 133 12.36 -11.35 -1.86
CA SER A 133 11.14 -12.13 -2.08
C SER A 133 10.48 -12.48 -0.76
N PHE A 134 11.24 -12.87 0.27
CA PHE A 134 10.69 -13.11 1.61
C PHE A 134 9.92 -11.89 2.11
N MET A 135 10.49 -10.69 1.96
CA MET A 135 9.80 -9.46 2.32
C MET A 135 8.51 -9.23 1.52
N VAL A 136 8.56 -9.38 0.19
CA VAL A 136 7.39 -9.16 -0.67
C VAL A 136 6.27 -10.15 -0.32
N TYR A 137 6.58 -11.43 -0.14
CA TYR A 137 5.57 -12.43 0.26
C TYR A 137 5.05 -12.23 1.68
N ALA A 138 5.87 -11.75 2.61
CA ALA A 138 5.42 -11.35 3.93
C ALA A 138 4.43 -10.17 3.84
N LEU A 139 4.73 -9.16 3.00
CA LEU A 139 3.82 -8.04 2.72
C LEU A 139 2.50 -8.55 2.14
N LEU A 140 2.54 -9.41 1.11
CA LEU A 140 1.33 -9.99 0.52
C LEU A 140 0.48 -10.72 1.58
N LEU A 141 1.11 -11.53 2.44
CA LEU A 141 0.42 -12.23 3.52
C LEU A 141 -0.22 -11.26 4.52
N ILE A 142 0.52 -10.25 4.99
CA ILE A 142 0.01 -9.22 5.90
C ILE A 142 -1.20 -8.52 5.27
N THR A 143 -1.09 -8.12 4.00
CA THR A 143 -2.19 -7.42 3.33
C THR A 143 -3.44 -8.28 3.16
N MET A 144 -3.32 -9.61 3.03
CA MET A 144 -4.46 -10.51 3.03
C MET A 144 -5.11 -10.68 4.41
N ILE A 145 -4.31 -10.66 5.47
CA ILE A 145 -4.79 -10.75 6.84
C ILE A 145 -5.58 -9.48 7.19
N ASP A 146 -5.00 -8.31 6.93
CA ASP A 146 -5.53 -7.02 7.37
C ASP A 146 -6.61 -6.45 6.43
N SER A 147 -6.55 -6.72 5.13
CA SER A 147 -7.52 -6.15 4.18
C SER A 147 -8.82 -6.94 4.13
N LYS A 148 -9.95 -6.21 4.03
CA LYS A 148 -11.26 -6.76 3.66
C LYS A 148 -11.76 -6.02 2.41
N PRO A 149 -12.17 -6.71 1.34
CA PRO A 149 -12.15 -8.16 1.13
C PRO A 149 -10.74 -8.71 0.83
N SER A 150 -10.58 -10.04 0.98
CA SER A 150 -9.33 -10.78 0.74
C SER A 150 -9.64 -12.19 0.21
N PRO A 151 -8.95 -12.73 -0.81
CA PRO A 151 -7.90 -12.10 -1.63
C PRO A 151 -8.45 -11.14 -2.68
N THR A 152 -7.65 -10.14 -3.04
CA THR A 152 -8.03 -9.11 -4.03
C THR A 152 -7.48 -9.44 -5.42
N LEU A 153 -8.01 -8.79 -6.46
CA LEU A 153 -7.48 -8.93 -7.84
C LEU A 153 -5.99 -8.54 -7.93
N ALA A 154 -5.52 -7.60 -7.11
CA ALA A 154 -4.10 -7.25 -7.03
C ALA A 154 -3.24 -8.46 -6.64
N HIS A 155 -3.70 -9.28 -5.68
CA HIS A 155 -3.01 -10.51 -5.29
C HIS A 155 -2.95 -11.52 -6.44
N LEU A 156 -4.06 -11.70 -7.18
CA LEU A 156 -4.08 -12.59 -8.35
C LEU A 156 -3.03 -12.18 -9.38
N VAL A 157 -3.01 -10.90 -9.78
CA VAL A 157 -2.07 -10.40 -10.80
C VAL A 157 -0.62 -10.62 -10.33
N THR A 158 -0.34 -10.38 -9.05
CA THR A 158 0.99 -10.66 -8.51
C THR A 158 1.35 -12.13 -8.47
N TRP A 159 0.42 -13.03 -8.15
CA TRP A 159 0.69 -14.47 -8.15
C TRP A 159 0.91 -15.02 -9.55
N ILE A 160 0.19 -14.51 -10.56
CA ILE A 160 0.43 -14.87 -11.96
C ILE A 160 1.83 -14.41 -12.38
N ALA A 161 2.19 -13.14 -12.12
CA ALA A 161 3.52 -12.63 -12.43
C ALA A 161 4.63 -13.41 -11.71
N ALA A 162 4.43 -13.72 -10.43
CA ALA A 162 5.34 -14.55 -9.64
C ALA A 162 5.51 -15.95 -10.22
N SER A 163 4.41 -16.62 -10.57
CA SER A 163 4.47 -17.97 -11.15
C SER A 163 5.27 -18.01 -12.46
N LEU A 164 5.12 -16.98 -13.31
CA LEU A 164 5.89 -16.87 -14.55
C LEU A 164 7.38 -16.67 -14.27
N MET A 165 7.74 -15.79 -13.34
CA MET A 165 9.15 -15.55 -13.00
C MET A 165 9.80 -16.74 -12.29
N GLU A 166 9.08 -17.45 -11.42
CA GLU A 166 9.57 -18.67 -10.76
C GLU A 166 9.80 -19.80 -11.76
N ILE A 167 8.94 -19.96 -12.77
CA ILE A 167 9.16 -20.94 -13.85
C ILE A 167 10.42 -20.59 -14.65
N ILE A 168 10.67 -19.30 -14.91
CA ILE A 168 11.89 -18.84 -15.59
C ILE A 168 13.12 -19.13 -14.72
N LEU A 169 13.06 -18.84 -13.42
CA LEU A 169 14.15 -19.12 -12.46
C LEU A 169 14.44 -20.62 -12.38
N LEU A 170 13.41 -21.46 -12.21
CA LEU A 170 13.57 -22.91 -12.17
C LEU A 170 14.21 -23.44 -13.46
N GLY A 171 13.76 -22.95 -14.63
CA GLY A 171 14.34 -23.32 -15.92
C GLY A 171 15.82 -22.90 -16.06
N ALA A 172 16.19 -21.72 -15.56
CA ALA A 172 17.57 -21.25 -15.53
C ALA A 172 18.43 -22.08 -14.56
N SER A 173 17.92 -22.40 -13.36
CA SER A 173 18.59 -23.24 -12.38
C SER A 173 18.85 -24.66 -12.90
N PHE A 174 17.85 -25.31 -13.52
CA PHE A 174 18.07 -26.61 -14.18
C PHE A 174 19.08 -26.51 -15.33
N GLY A 175 19.05 -25.42 -16.10
CA GLY A 175 20.00 -25.19 -17.18
C GLY A 175 21.45 -25.00 -16.72
N LEU A 176 21.65 -24.55 -15.48
CA LEU A 176 22.95 -24.35 -14.84
C LEU A 176 23.43 -25.63 -14.13
N TYR A 177 22.59 -26.19 -13.24
CA TYR A 177 22.96 -27.34 -12.40
C TYR A 177 23.00 -28.68 -13.14
N SER A 178 22.33 -28.80 -14.31
CA SER A 178 22.38 -30.02 -15.14
C SER A 178 23.67 -30.16 -15.95
N ARG A 179 24.59 -29.19 -15.85
CA ARG A 179 25.87 -29.20 -16.55
C ARG A 179 26.99 -28.97 -15.55
N GLU A 180 28.21 -29.25 -15.98
CA GLU A 180 29.42 -28.88 -15.24
C GLU A 180 29.38 -27.40 -14.87
N HIS A 181 29.43 -27.11 -13.59
CA HIS A 181 29.43 -25.76 -13.06
C HIS A 181 30.39 -25.65 -11.88
N ARG A 182 30.66 -24.41 -11.44
CA ARG A 182 31.56 -24.12 -10.33
C ARG A 182 30.81 -23.47 -9.21
N GLU A 183 31.13 -23.85 -7.99
CA GLU A 183 30.57 -23.18 -6.82
C GLU A 183 31.13 -21.74 -6.67
N PRO A 184 30.31 -20.77 -6.25
CA PRO A 184 30.76 -19.41 -6.03
C PRO A 184 31.55 -19.29 -4.71
N ARG A 185 32.73 -18.66 -4.77
CA ARG A 185 33.57 -18.34 -3.59
C ARG A 185 33.63 -16.84 -3.33
N VAL A 186 33.93 -16.46 -2.08
CA VAL A 186 34.11 -15.06 -1.68
C VAL A 186 35.25 -14.42 -2.48
N GLY A 187 34.94 -13.40 -3.29
CA GLY A 187 35.91 -12.62 -4.05
C GLY A 187 36.22 -13.16 -5.46
N ASP A 188 36.00 -14.45 -5.71
CA ASP A 188 36.10 -15.08 -7.05
C ASP A 188 34.87 -15.96 -7.32
N PRO A 189 33.82 -15.42 -7.96
CA PRO A 189 32.59 -16.15 -8.26
C PRO A 189 32.78 -17.39 -9.16
N GLY A 190 33.93 -17.53 -9.84
CA GLY A 190 34.25 -18.67 -10.70
C GLY A 190 35.39 -19.56 -10.20
N GLY A 191 35.85 -19.33 -8.98
CA GLY A 191 37.04 -19.98 -8.39
C GLY A 191 36.75 -21.20 -7.51
N GLY A 192 35.50 -21.62 -7.38
CA GLY A 192 35.14 -22.83 -6.61
C GLY A 192 35.43 -24.13 -7.34
N GLU A 193 35.19 -25.24 -6.63
CA GLU A 193 35.40 -26.58 -7.17
C GLU A 193 34.46 -26.84 -8.35
N LEU A 194 34.94 -27.62 -9.32
CA LEU A 194 34.19 -28.03 -10.50
C LEU A 194 33.33 -29.23 -10.12
N GLN A 195 32.02 -29.08 -10.22
CA GLN A 195 31.06 -30.14 -9.95
C GLN A 195 30.41 -30.58 -11.26
N GLU A 196 30.42 -31.89 -11.51
CA GLU A 196 29.85 -32.51 -12.72
C GLU A 196 28.36 -32.79 -12.57
N ASP A 197 27.89 -33.01 -11.33
CA ASP A 197 26.51 -33.31 -10.97
C ASP A 197 25.98 -32.33 -9.91
N MET A 198 24.65 -32.25 -9.79
CA MET A 198 23.96 -31.39 -8.83
C MET A 198 24.23 -31.82 -7.39
N THR A 199 24.64 -30.88 -6.54
CA THR A 199 24.94 -31.18 -5.13
C THR A 199 23.69 -31.46 -4.31
N GLU A 200 23.85 -32.07 -3.14
CA GLU A 200 22.75 -32.28 -2.19
C GLU A 200 22.07 -30.95 -1.80
N PHE A 201 22.83 -29.86 -1.68
CA PHE A 201 22.30 -28.53 -1.37
C PHE A 201 21.50 -27.96 -2.55
N GLU A 202 22.01 -28.05 -3.77
CA GLU A 202 21.30 -27.59 -4.98
C GLU A 202 20.05 -28.41 -5.27
N ILE A 203 20.07 -29.73 -5.05
CA ILE A 203 18.87 -30.58 -5.11
C ILE A 203 17.82 -30.05 -4.13
N THR A 204 18.23 -29.70 -2.91
CA THR A 204 17.33 -29.17 -1.89
C THR A 204 16.76 -27.80 -2.29
N GLU A 205 17.56 -26.92 -2.89
CA GLU A 205 17.09 -25.62 -3.40
C GLU A 205 16.08 -25.79 -4.53
N VAL A 206 16.38 -26.61 -5.54
CA VAL A 206 15.51 -26.86 -6.69
C VAL A 206 14.19 -27.51 -6.27
N THR A 207 14.22 -28.43 -5.30
CA THR A 207 13.01 -29.06 -4.77
C THR A 207 12.11 -28.08 -4.03
N LEU A 208 12.68 -27.16 -3.26
CA LEU A 208 11.93 -26.10 -2.60
C LEU A 208 11.34 -25.08 -3.58
N ASP A 209 12.05 -24.75 -4.66
CA ASP A 209 11.54 -23.88 -5.74
C ASP A 209 10.39 -24.57 -6.50
N LEU A 210 10.48 -25.88 -6.75
CA LEU A 210 9.39 -26.66 -7.34
C LEU A 210 8.14 -26.63 -6.45
N VAL A 211 8.31 -26.86 -5.14
CA VAL A 211 7.22 -26.79 -4.15
C VAL A 211 6.59 -25.38 -4.14
N ARG A 212 7.38 -24.33 -4.27
CA ARG A 212 6.90 -22.94 -4.34
C ARG A 212 6.02 -22.70 -5.57
N ILE A 213 6.43 -23.16 -6.75
CA ILE A 213 5.65 -23.04 -7.97
C ILE A 213 4.30 -23.76 -7.81
N ILE A 214 4.29 -24.95 -7.18
CA ILE A 214 3.05 -25.67 -6.90
C ILE A 214 2.12 -24.84 -6.02
N PHE A 215 2.61 -24.22 -4.95
CA PHE A 215 1.79 -23.34 -4.11
C PHE A 215 1.28 -22.10 -4.85
N LEU A 216 2.10 -21.47 -5.69
CA LEU A 216 1.69 -20.31 -6.50
C LEU A 216 0.62 -20.67 -7.53
N LEU A 217 0.80 -21.79 -8.25
CA LEU A 217 -0.21 -22.29 -9.19
C LEU A 217 -1.50 -22.68 -8.47
N ALA A 218 -1.41 -23.23 -7.26
CA ALA A 218 -2.59 -23.51 -6.43
C ALA A 218 -3.32 -22.22 -6.03
N LEU A 219 -2.60 -21.16 -5.63
CA LEU A 219 -3.20 -19.85 -5.32
C LEU A 219 -3.97 -19.28 -6.53
N VAL A 220 -3.34 -19.25 -7.71
CA VAL A 220 -3.97 -18.78 -8.95
C VAL A 220 -5.16 -19.67 -9.34
N GLY A 221 -4.99 -20.99 -9.27
CA GLY A 221 -6.01 -21.98 -9.62
C GLY A 221 -7.25 -21.91 -8.73
N PHE A 222 -7.07 -21.87 -7.41
CA PHE A 222 -8.20 -21.75 -6.48
C PHE A 222 -8.92 -20.40 -6.61
N TYR A 223 -8.19 -19.31 -6.85
CA TYR A 223 -8.83 -18.00 -7.10
C TYR A 223 -9.70 -18.05 -8.36
N ALA A 224 -9.16 -18.53 -9.49
CA ALA A 224 -9.90 -18.67 -10.73
C ALA A 224 -11.12 -19.60 -10.58
N LEU A 225 -10.95 -20.74 -9.90
CA LEU A 225 -12.02 -21.70 -9.64
C LEU A 225 -13.15 -21.08 -8.81
N PHE A 226 -12.84 -20.38 -7.72
CA PHE A 226 -13.87 -19.79 -6.87
C PHE A 226 -14.60 -18.63 -7.54
N VAL A 227 -13.89 -17.79 -8.31
CA VAL A 227 -14.53 -16.74 -9.11
C VAL A 227 -15.45 -17.35 -10.17
N PHE A 228 -15.00 -18.40 -10.87
CA PHE A 228 -15.81 -19.10 -11.87
C PHE A 228 -17.07 -19.74 -11.28
N LEU A 229 -16.92 -20.52 -10.20
CA LEU A 229 -18.05 -21.18 -9.52
C LEU A 229 -19.07 -20.18 -8.99
N GLN A 230 -18.61 -19.03 -8.48
CA GLN A 230 -19.48 -18.01 -7.95
C GLN A 230 -20.18 -17.21 -9.06
N GLY A 231 -19.50 -16.93 -10.17
CA GLY A 231 -20.11 -16.36 -11.37
C GLY A 231 -21.19 -17.26 -11.97
N TYR A 232 -20.96 -18.58 -11.98
CA TYR A 232 -21.98 -19.55 -12.40
C TYR A 232 -23.20 -19.54 -11.47
N LYS A 233 -22.97 -19.49 -10.15
CA LYS A 233 -24.05 -19.43 -9.15
C LYS A 233 -24.89 -18.16 -9.30
N LEU A 234 -24.26 -16.99 -9.48
CA LEU A 234 -24.97 -15.72 -9.68
C LEU A 234 -25.81 -15.73 -10.96
N LYS A 235 -25.28 -16.25 -12.07
CA LYS A 235 -26.06 -16.40 -13.32
C LYS A 235 -27.25 -17.36 -13.15
N ALA A 236 -27.06 -18.45 -12.41
CA ALA A 236 -28.14 -19.39 -12.12
C ALA A 236 -29.21 -18.79 -11.17
N GLU A 237 -28.81 -17.93 -10.24
CA GLU A 237 -29.74 -17.18 -9.39
C GLU A 237 -30.49 -16.09 -10.17
N ALA A 238 -29.81 -15.38 -11.08
CA ALA A 238 -30.42 -14.39 -11.96
C ALA A 238 -31.46 -15.03 -12.90
N ALA A 239 -31.11 -16.16 -13.53
CA ALA A 239 -32.06 -16.92 -14.36
C ALA A 239 -33.30 -17.38 -13.57
N ARG A 240 -33.12 -17.83 -12.32
CA ARG A 240 -34.24 -18.16 -11.42
C ARG A 240 -35.05 -16.95 -10.95
N ALA A 241 -34.43 -15.78 -10.84
CA ALA A 241 -35.12 -14.55 -10.46
C ALA A 241 -36.01 -14.04 -11.62
N GLU A 242 -35.51 -14.17 -12.85
CA GLU A 242 -36.26 -13.87 -14.07
C GLU A 242 -37.48 -14.78 -14.24
N GLU A 243 -37.36 -16.08 -13.91
CA GLU A 243 -38.48 -17.03 -13.86
C GLU A 243 -39.53 -16.70 -12.76
N ARG A 244 -39.15 -15.95 -11.72
CA ARG A 244 -40.05 -15.54 -10.62
C ARG A 244 -40.69 -14.18 -10.84
N GLN A 245 -40.34 -13.47 -11.90
CA GLN A 245 -40.99 -12.23 -12.26
C GLN A 245 -42.33 -12.57 -12.96
N SER A 246 -43.34 -12.79 -12.12
CA SER A 246 -44.72 -13.07 -12.50
C SER A 246 -45.23 -12.02 -13.48
N LEU A 247 -45.66 -12.49 -14.66
CA LEU A 247 -46.23 -11.75 -15.79
C LEU A 247 -47.67 -11.24 -15.50
N LEU A 248 -47.95 -10.87 -14.24
CA LEU A 248 -49.24 -10.39 -13.73
C LEU A 248 -49.03 -9.16 -12.83
N ALA A 249 -48.34 -8.16 -13.36
CA ALA A 249 -48.37 -6.80 -12.83
C ALA A 249 -48.93 -5.85 -13.89
N GLU A 250 -50.03 -6.26 -14.51
CA GLU A 250 -50.81 -5.45 -15.43
C GLU A 250 -52.30 -5.74 -15.20
N ASP A 251 -52.79 -5.44 -14.00
CA ASP A 251 -54.05 -4.70 -13.83
C ASP A 251 -54.30 -4.38 -12.35
N HIS A 252 -55.20 -3.40 -12.12
CA HIS A 252 -55.75 -2.92 -10.85
C HIS A 252 -55.23 -1.55 -10.35
N VAL A 253 -55.60 -0.54 -11.14
CA VAL A 253 -56.24 0.67 -10.58
C VAL A 253 -57.59 0.27 -10.00
N GLY A 254 -57.83 0.47 -8.69
CA GLY A 254 -59.13 0.22 -8.09
C GLY A 254 -59.17 0.35 -6.57
N ASN A 255 -59.70 1.48 -6.09
CA ASN A 255 -60.12 1.74 -4.71
C ASN A 255 -61.01 0.61 -4.14
N GLY A 256 -60.83 0.26 -2.86
CA GLY A 256 -61.79 -0.56 -2.12
C GLY A 256 -61.38 -0.82 -0.68
N ALA A 257 -62.17 -0.32 0.26
CA ALA A 257 -62.01 -0.50 1.70
C ALA A 257 -62.57 -1.85 2.20
N ALA A 258 -62.23 -2.17 3.46
CA ALA A 258 -62.90 -3.04 4.43
C ALA A 258 -62.57 -4.55 4.48
N GLY A 259 -62.02 -4.94 5.63
CA GLY A 259 -62.53 -6.02 6.50
C GLY A 259 -62.42 -7.47 6.02
N GLY A 260 -61.54 -8.23 6.66
CA GLY A 260 -61.53 -9.70 6.56
C GLY A 260 -60.50 -10.35 7.47
N ALA A 261 -60.94 -10.80 8.64
CA ALA A 261 -60.15 -11.65 9.52
C ALA A 261 -60.01 -13.06 8.92
N ALA A 262 -58.79 -13.62 8.94
CA ALA A 262 -58.56 -15.04 8.75
C ALA A 262 -57.40 -15.50 9.64
N ASN A 263 -57.74 -16.33 10.63
CA ASN A 263 -56.83 -17.04 11.51
C ASN A 263 -55.92 -17.98 10.73
N GLY A 264 -54.60 -17.82 10.91
CA GLY A 264 -53.59 -18.81 10.53
C GLY A 264 -52.70 -19.12 11.73
N TYR A 265 -52.93 -20.27 12.36
CA TYR A 265 -52.08 -20.82 13.42
C TYR A 265 -50.69 -21.15 12.87
N GLY A 266 -49.65 -20.55 13.45
CA GLY A 266 -48.25 -20.84 13.16
C GLY A 266 -47.35 -20.15 14.16
N THR A 267 -47.03 -20.84 15.26
CA THR A 267 -46.11 -20.37 16.29
C THR A 267 -44.68 -20.40 15.76
N ALA A 268 -44.17 -19.26 15.28
CA ALA A 268 -42.75 -19.02 15.11
C ALA A 268 -42.34 -17.88 16.06
N ASN A 269 -41.65 -18.26 17.13
CA ASN A 269 -41.13 -17.36 18.14
C ASN A 269 -39.93 -16.57 17.54
N GLY A 270 -40.23 -15.59 16.71
CA GLY A 270 -39.26 -14.64 16.16
C GLY A 270 -39.69 -13.25 16.59
N LYS A 271 -38.96 -12.63 17.51
CA LYS A 271 -39.09 -11.19 17.75
C LYS A 271 -39.07 -10.48 16.39
N PRO A 272 -40.03 -9.62 16.05
CA PRO A 272 -39.91 -8.82 14.85
C PRO A 272 -38.61 -8.02 14.99
N ARG A 273 -37.61 -8.33 14.16
CA ARG A 273 -36.51 -7.40 13.92
C ARG A 273 -37.20 -6.19 13.29
N GLY A 274 -37.44 -5.16 14.10
CA GLY A 274 -37.81 -3.85 13.59
C GLY A 274 -36.83 -3.44 12.49
N PRO A 275 -37.21 -2.49 11.62
CA PRO A 275 -36.27 -1.93 10.67
C PRO A 275 -35.01 -1.56 11.45
N ILE A 276 -33.85 -2.03 11.00
CA ILE A 276 -32.58 -1.51 11.50
C ILE A 276 -32.63 -0.03 11.13
N GLU A 277 -32.97 0.82 12.10
CA GLU A 277 -32.92 2.26 11.93
C GLU A 277 -31.50 2.56 11.45
N ALA A 278 -31.39 3.09 10.22
CA ALA A 278 -30.12 3.61 9.75
C ALA A 278 -29.66 4.63 10.81
N PRO A 279 -28.43 4.52 11.33
CA PRO A 279 -27.95 5.48 12.31
C PRO A 279 -28.15 6.86 11.71
N ALA A 280 -28.78 7.77 12.45
CA ALA A 280 -28.91 9.15 12.02
C ALA A 280 -27.50 9.64 11.62
N GLY A 281 -27.34 10.38 10.51
CA GLY A 281 -26.03 10.77 9.95
C GLY A 281 -25.11 11.61 10.87
N TRP A 282 -25.51 11.76 12.12
CA TRP A 282 -24.89 12.50 13.21
C TRP A 282 -24.41 11.58 14.36
N GLU A 283 -24.77 10.28 14.34
CA GLU A 283 -24.16 9.30 15.24
C GLU A 283 -22.72 9.08 14.81
N LYS A 284 -21.79 9.19 15.76
CA LYS A 284 -20.40 8.78 15.54
C LYS A 284 -20.45 7.34 15.00
N PRO A 285 -19.90 7.06 13.80
CA PRO A 285 -19.83 5.70 13.30
C PRO A 285 -19.20 4.82 14.39
N LYS A 286 -19.95 3.79 14.83
CA LYS A 286 -19.46 2.85 15.86
C LYS A 286 -18.25 2.06 15.38
N GLU A 287 -18.05 2.00 14.07
CA GLU A 287 -16.86 1.45 13.43
C GLU A 287 -16.21 2.57 12.60
N THR A 288 -14.89 2.73 12.74
CA THR A 288 -14.11 3.56 11.83
C THR A 288 -14.28 2.95 10.43
N PRO A 289 -14.89 3.68 9.47
CA PRO A 289 -15.05 3.12 8.14
C PRO A 289 -13.65 2.80 7.61
N SER A 290 -13.47 1.58 7.11
CA SER A 290 -12.23 1.13 6.45
C SER A 290 -12.09 1.82 5.10
N ARG A 291 -11.98 3.15 5.13
CA ARG A 291 -11.80 3.98 3.95
C ARG A 291 -10.40 3.72 3.42
N SER A 292 -10.29 3.52 2.12
CA SER A 292 -8.97 3.42 1.50
C SER A 292 -8.18 4.71 1.76
N TRP A 293 -6.86 4.62 1.86
CA TRP A 293 -5.97 5.79 1.91
C TRP A 293 -6.25 6.80 0.78
N TRP A 294 -6.68 6.32 -0.38
CA TRP A 294 -7.08 7.17 -1.50
C TRP A 294 -8.37 7.96 -1.25
N GLU A 295 -9.34 7.40 -0.52
CA GLU A 295 -10.52 8.14 -0.07
C GLU A 295 -10.14 9.20 0.96
N TYR A 296 -9.16 8.91 1.83
CA TYR A 296 -8.63 9.92 2.76
C TYR A 296 -7.94 11.07 2.01
N LEU A 297 -7.08 10.76 1.03
CA LEU A 297 -6.48 11.79 0.18
C LEU A 297 -7.52 12.60 -0.60
N ARG A 298 -8.57 11.95 -1.11
CA ARG A 298 -9.62 12.65 -1.85
C ARG A 298 -10.53 13.48 -0.95
N ALA A 299 -10.88 12.98 0.23
CA ALA A 299 -11.57 13.78 1.24
C ALA A 299 -10.72 15.01 1.63
N TYR A 300 -9.39 14.86 1.63
CA TYR A 300 -8.45 15.96 1.85
C TYR A 300 -8.44 16.96 0.68
N THR A 301 -8.57 16.54 -0.58
CA THR A 301 -8.60 17.49 -1.71
C THR A 301 -9.82 18.42 -1.68
N VAL A 302 -10.90 18.06 -0.97
CA VAL A 302 -12.06 18.94 -0.73
C VAL A 302 -11.67 20.17 0.11
N PHE A 303 -10.63 20.08 0.95
CA PHE A 303 -10.17 21.19 1.79
C PHE A 303 -9.10 22.07 1.12
N LEU A 304 -8.46 21.58 0.05
CA LEU A 304 -7.46 22.36 -0.70
C LEU A 304 -7.94 23.75 -1.17
N PRO A 305 -9.19 23.93 -1.64
CA PRO A 305 -9.70 25.24 -2.04
C PRO A 305 -9.76 26.26 -0.89
N TYR A 306 -9.91 25.80 0.36
CA TYR A 306 -9.96 26.67 1.54
C TYR A 306 -8.56 27.05 2.04
N ILE A 307 -7.57 26.18 1.82
CA ILE A 307 -6.17 26.44 2.15
C ILE A 307 -5.55 27.41 1.14
N TRP A 308 -5.94 27.30 -0.15
CA TRP A 308 -5.39 28.14 -1.20
C TRP A 308 -5.92 29.59 -1.11
N PRO A 309 -5.05 30.59 -0.91
CA PRO A 309 -5.46 31.99 -0.77
C PRO A 309 -5.82 32.63 -2.11
N TYR A 310 -6.98 32.31 -2.67
CA TYR A 310 -7.41 32.82 -3.99
C TYR A 310 -7.59 34.35 -4.04
N LYS A 311 -7.92 34.99 -2.90
CA LYS A 311 -8.22 36.42 -2.82
C LYS A 311 -6.99 37.32 -2.82
N ASP A 312 -5.84 36.84 -2.36
CA ASP A 312 -4.66 37.67 -2.12
C ASP A 312 -3.41 37.10 -2.80
N ARG A 313 -2.87 37.85 -3.77
CA ARG A 313 -1.69 37.46 -4.54
C ARG A 313 -0.42 37.38 -3.69
N MET A 314 -0.30 38.19 -2.64
CA MET A 314 0.88 38.15 -1.77
C MET A 314 0.92 36.85 -0.98
N LEU A 315 -0.23 36.40 -0.49
CA LEU A 315 -0.39 35.10 0.17
C LEU A 315 -0.12 33.92 -0.78
N GLN A 316 -0.50 34.03 -2.07
CA GLN A 316 -0.18 33.01 -3.08
C GLN A 316 1.34 32.88 -3.32
N VAL A 317 2.04 34.01 -3.41
CA VAL A 317 3.50 34.01 -3.56
C VAL A 317 4.16 33.38 -2.33
N ASN A 318 3.73 33.74 -1.13
CA ASN A 318 4.23 33.14 0.12
C ASN A 318 3.98 31.62 0.15
N PHE A 319 2.81 31.17 -0.31
CA PHE A 319 2.48 29.75 -0.39
C PHE A 319 3.44 29.01 -1.32
N ILE A 320 3.65 29.49 -2.54
CA ILE A 320 4.60 28.89 -3.49
C ILE A 320 6.02 28.89 -2.91
N LEU A 321 6.44 30.00 -2.30
CA LEU A 321 7.75 30.14 -1.69
C LEU A 321 7.96 29.11 -0.56
N CYS A 322 6.94 28.82 0.25
CA CYS A 322 6.99 27.76 1.25
C CYS A 322 7.31 26.39 0.63
N PHE A 323 6.68 26.01 -0.48
CA PHE A 323 6.96 24.74 -1.18
C PHE A 323 8.38 24.71 -1.76
N VAL A 324 8.86 25.83 -2.31
CA VAL A 324 10.24 25.94 -2.80
C VAL A 324 11.23 25.76 -1.65
N ILE A 325 10.98 26.39 -0.49
CA ILE A 325 11.82 26.23 0.69
C ILE A 325 11.83 24.78 1.17
N VAL A 326 10.67 24.11 1.21
CA VAL A 326 10.60 22.68 1.59
C VAL A 326 11.44 21.82 0.65
N GLY A 327 11.35 22.04 -0.66
CA GLY A 327 12.16 21.34 -1.65
C GLY A 327 13.66 21.57 -1.42
N ALA A 328 14.08 22.83 -1.21
CA ALA A 328 15.46 23.17 -0.89
C ALA A 328 15.94 22.50 0.41
N GLN A 329 15.10 22.46 1.45
CA GLN A 329 15.41 21.76 2.71
C GLN A 329 15.67 20.27 2.49
N ARG A 330 14.89 19.60 1.62
CA ARG A 330 15.10 18.17 1.32
C ARG A 330 16.40 17.92 0.59
N VAL A 331 16.73 18.77 -0.39
CA VAL A 331 18.02 18.70 -1.08
C VAL A 331 19.18 18.87 -0.10
N ILE A 332 19.11 19.87 0.79
CA ILE A 332 20.13 20.09 1.82
C ILE A 332 20.22 18.89 2.77
N GLN A 333 19.10 18.30 3.16
CA GLN A 333 19.06 17.12 4.02
C GLN A 333 19.87 15.95 3.42
N LEU A 334 19.83 15.78 2.10
CA LEU A 334 20.62 14.78 1.37
C LEU A 334 22.08 15.21 1.15
N LEU A 335 22.34 16.50 0.89
CA LEU A 335 23.71 17.00 0.66
C LEU A 335 24.59 16.98 1.92
N VAL A 336 24.02 17.12 3.11
CA VAL A 336 24.78 17.10 4.38
C VAL A 336 25.59 15.81 4.58
N PRO A 337 25.01 14.60 4.52
CA PRO A 337 25.78 13.37 4.66
C PRO A 337 26.77 13.16 3.50
N ILE A 338 26.41 13.57 2.27
CA ILE A 338 27.33 13.49 1.12
C ILE A 338 28.55 14.37 1.35
N GLN A 339 28.35 15.61 1.80
CA GLN A 339 29.43 16.53 2.10
C GLN A 339 30.33 16.01 3.24
N ALA A 340 29.74 15.38 4.26
CA ALA A 340 30.51 14.71 5.31
C ALA A 340 31.38 13.56 4.76
N GLY A 341 30.84 12.78 3.82
CA GLY A 341 31.60 11.77 3.08
C GLY A 341 32.76 12.38 2.29
N HIS A 342 32.53 13.44 1.53
CA HIS A 342 33.56 14.16 0.79
C HIS A 342 34.69 14.70 1.68
N ILE A 343 34.36 15.26 2.85
CA ILE A 343 35.37 15.73 3.81
C ILE A 343 36.20 14.54 4.29
N THR A 344 35.55 13.43 4.65
CA THR A 344 36.23 12.22 5.13
C THR A 344 37.15 11.63 4.07
N ASP A 345 36.71 11.57 2.81
CA ASP A 345 37.51 11.08 1.67
C ASP A 345 38.81 11.88 1.48
N ILE A 346 38.75 13.21 1.63
CA ILE A 346 39.93 14.09 1.50
C ILE A 346 40.89 13.88 2.66
N LEU A 347 40.37 13.78 3.90
CA LEU A 347 41.19 13.53 5.08
C LEU A 347 41.83 12.13 5.06
N ALA A 348 41.15 11.15 4.47
CA ALA A 348 41.66 9.80 4.31
C ALA A 348 42.63 9.63 3.12
N GLY A 349 42.79 10.66 2.26
CA GLY A 349 43.71 10.62 1.12
C GLY A 349 43.29 9.66 0.00
N VAL A 350 42.00 9.31 -0.09
CA VAL A 350 41.49 8.28 -1.03
C VAL A 350 41.66 8.70 -2.50
N LYS A 351 41.59 10.01 -2.79
CA LYS A 351 41.56 10.58 -4.16
C LYS A 351 42.73 11.53 -4.47
N GLY A 352 43.73 11.67 -3.60
CA GLY A 352 44.85 12.60 -3.80
C GLY A 352 45.63 12.94 -2.53
N PRO A 353 46.54 13.94 -2.58
CA PRO A 353 47.35 14.34 -1.44
C PRO A 353 46.46 14.83 -0.28
N VAL A 354 46.79 14.44 0.94
CA VAL A 354 46.06 14.85 2.14
C VAL A 354 46.33 16.34 2.40
N TYR A 355 45.27 17.15 2.39
CA TYR A 355 45.30 18.56 2.78
C TYR A 355 44.07 18.88 3.62
N MET A 356 44.10 19.97 4.39
CA MET A 356 42.97 20.40 5.20
C MET A 356 41.90 21.08 4.32
N PRO A 357 40.70 20.49 4.15
CA PRO A 357 39.71 20.99 3.19
C PRO A 357 38.81 22.05 3.81
N TRP A 358 39.38 23.22 4.15
CA TRP A 358 38.64 24.33 4.77
C TRP A 358 37.39 24.75 3.98
N GLY A 359 37.45 24.73 2.65
CA GLY A 359 36.30 25.03 1.79
C GLY A 359 35.16 24.01 1.95
N ALA A 360 35.48 22.71 1.98
CA ALA A 360 34.46 21.67 2.15
C ALA A 360 33.82 21.70 3.56
N ILE A 361 34.63 22.01 4.58
CA ILE A 361 34.17 22.18 5.97
C ILE A 361 33.27 23.41 6.10
N SER A 362 33.66 24.54 5.50
CA SER A 362 32.83 25.76 5.50
C SER A 362 31.47 25.51 4.84
N LEU A 363 31.45 24.83 3.69
CA LEU A 363 30.21 24.45 3.02
C LEU A 363 29.33 23.52 3.87
N TYR A 364 29.93 22.55 4.56
CA TYR A 364 29.21 21.68 5.50
C TYR A 364 28.54 22.46 6.62
N ILE A 365 29.24 23.43 7.21
CA ILE A 365 28.68 24.32 8.26
C ILE A 365 27.49 25.11 7.70
N VAL A 366 27.63 25.66 6.49
CA VAL A 366 26.53 26.37 5.81
C VAL A 366 25.32 25.46 5.65
N PHE A 367 25.50 24.24 5.12
CA PHE A 367 24.40 23.28 5.00
C PHE A 367 23.77 22.94 6.35
N ARG A 368 24.55 22.78 7.42
CA ARG A 368 24.03 22.55 8.78
C ARG A 368 23.18 23.69 9.32
N ILE A 369 23.54 24.95 9.03
CA ILE A 369 22.75 26.13 9.45
C ILE A 369 21.39 26.16 8.75
N PHE A 370 21.35 25.74 7.48
CA PHE A 370 20.12 25.69 6.70
C PHE A 370 19.30 24.41 6.91
N GLN A 371 19.91 23.34 7.46
CA GLN A 371 19.27 22.05 7.71
C GLN A 371 18.36 22.07 8.95
N GLY A 372 17.25 21.34 8.88
CA GLY A 372 16.37 21.05 10.02
C GLY A 372 15.14 21.95 10.12
N SER A 373 14.20 21.56 10.99
CA SER A 373 12.98 22.34 11.26
C SER A 373 13.30 23.68 11.93
N ASN A 374 14.33 23.71 12.78
CA ASN A 374 14.83 24.89 13.47
C ASN A 374 16.00 25.56 12.72
N GLY A 375 16.40 25.05 11.57
CA GLY A 375 17.38 25.70 10.70
C GLY A 375 16.81 26.98 10.09
N LEU A 376 17.66 27.80 9.48
CA LEU A 376 17.25 29.11 8.95
C LEU A 376 16.13 29.00 7.90
N LEU A 377 16.20 28.01 7.01
CA LEU A 377 15.13 27.74 6.04
C LEU A 377 13.84 27.27 6.72
N GLY A 378 13.94 26.47 7.79
CA GLY A 378 12.77 25.97 8.51
C GLY A 378 12.04 27.08 9.24
N ALA A 379 12.78 27.95 9.91
CA ALA A 379 12.24 29.14 10.56
C ALA A 379 11.63 30.11 9.53
N ALA A 380 12.32 30.38 8.42
CA ALA A 380 11.78 31.24 7.35
C ALA A 380 10.47 30.71 6.78
N ARG A 381 10.40 29.40 6.47
CA ARG A 381 9.17 28.74 6.04
C ARG A 381 8.06 28.88 7.09
N GLN A 382 8.37 28.66 8.36
CA GLN A 382 7.38 28.77 9.43
C GLN A 382 6.80 30.18 9.52
N VAL A 383 7.64 31.21 9.43
CA VAL A 383 7.20 32.62 9.41
C VAL A 383 6.31 32.92 8.20
N LEU A 384 6.67 32.42 7.02
CA LEU A 384 5.86 32.57 5.80
C LEU A 384 4.53 31.80 5.87
N TRP A 385 4.47 30.73 6.65
CA TRP A 385 3.28 29.89 6.81
C TRP A 385 2.23 30.50 7.74
N ILE A 386 2.62 31.19 8.81
CA ILE A 386 1.71 31.82 9.78
C ILE A 386 0.56 32.61 9.11
N PRO A 387 0.79 33.55 8.17
CA PRO A 387 -0.30 34.30 7.56
C PRO A 387 -1.23 33.43 6.70
N ILE A 388 -0.70 32.38 6.07
CA ILE A 388 -1.48 31.41 5.28
C ILE A 388 -2.36 30.58 6.21
N GLU A 389 -1.80 30.13 7.33
CA GLU A 389 -2.51 29.37 8.36
C GLU A 389 -3.71 30.18 8.90
N GLN A 390 -3.49 31.46 9.22
CA GLN A 390 -4.54 32.35 9.71
C GLN A 390 -5.62 32.63 8.65
N TYR A 391 -5.24 32.79 7.38
CA TYR A 391 -6.19 32.93 6.27
C TYR A 391 -7.08 31.69 6.13
N SER A 392 -6.46 30.51 6.07
CA SER A 392 -7.14 29.21 5.97
C SER A 392 -8.11 29.01 7.13
N TYR A 393 -7.66 29.28 8.36
CA TYR A 393 -8.49 29.19 9.56
C TYR A 393 -9.72 30.10 9.48
N ARG A 394 -9.55 31.36 9.04
CA ARG A 394 -10.65 32.31 8.92
C ARG A 394 -11.68 31.88 7.88
N GLU A 395 -11.25 31.53 6.67
CA GLU A 395 -12.17 31.14 5.59
C GLU A 395 -12.92 29.85 5.94
N LEU A 396 -12.24 28.85 6.52
CA LEU A 396 -12.87 27.61 6.96
C LEU A 396 -13.90 27.87 8.08
N SER A 397 -13.55 28.72 9.06
CA SER A 397 -14.44 29.06 10.17
C SER A 397 -15.68 29.82 9.71
N VAL A 398 -15.51 30.76 8.77
CA VAL A 398 -16.63 31.53 8.20
C VAL A 398 -17.55 30.62 7.41
N ALA A 399 -17.01 29.77 6.52
CA ALA A 399 -17.80 28.84 5.72
C ALA A 399 -18.58 27.84 6.59
N ALA A 400 -17.94 27.31 7.64
CA ALA A 400 -18.59 26.39 8.56
C ALA A 400 -19.67 27.10 9.41
N PHE A 401 -19.45 28.34 9.84
CA PHE A 401 -20.45 29.12 10.58
C PHE A 401 -21.65 29.51 9.71
N GLU A 402 -21.40 29.92 8.47
CA GLU A 402 -22.43 30.20 7.46
C GLU A 402 -23.27 28.96 7.19
N HIS A 403 -22.64 27.80 6.98
CA HIS A 403 -23.34 26.53 6.80
C HIS A 403 -24.22 26.18 8.00
N VAL A 404 -23.70 26.36 9.22
CA VAL A 404 -24.48 26.12 10.44
C VAL A 404 -25.70 27.06 10.55
N HIS A 405 -25.59 28.32 10.11
CA HIS A 405 -26.71 29.28 10.13
C HIS A 405 -27.78 29.01 9.09
N MET A 406 -27.44 28.33 7.99
CA MET A 406 -28.38 27.97 6.92
C MET A 406 -29.16 26.68 7.21
N LEU A 407 -28.87 26.00 8.33
CA LEU A 407 -29.58 24.78 8.72
C LEU A 407 -31.01 25.08 9.22
N SER A 408 -31.86 24.05 9.18
CA SER A 408 -33.27 24.18 9.57
C SER A 408 -33.42 24.50 11.06
N LEU A 409 -34.53 25.16 11.41
CA LEU A 409 -34.88 25.42 12.81
C LEU A 409 -34.96 24.13 13.64
N GLU A 410 -35.37 23.02 13.03
CA GLU A 410 -35.42 21.69 13.67
C GLU A 410 -34.03 21.21 14.09
N PHE A 411 -32.99 21.44 13.26
CA PHE A 411 -31.61 21.15 13.63
C PHE A 411 -31.15 21.99 14.83
N HIS A 412 -31.46 23.29 14.81
CA HIS A 412 -31.08 24.20 15.90
C HIS A 412 -31.80 23.91 17.22
N LEU A 413 -33.06 23.47 17.19
CA LEU A 413 -33.82 23.08 18.38
C LEU A 413 -33.41 21.69 18.90
N GLY A 414 -32.98 20.79 18.01
CA GLY A 414 -32.61 19.41 18.35
C GLY A 414 -31.21 19.22 18.95
N LYS A 415 -30.36 20.26 18.98
CA LYS A 415 -28.96 20.17 19.42
C LYS A 415 -28.62 21.23 20.45
N LYS A 416 -27.74 20.88 21.41
CA LYS A 416 -27.21 21.86 22.36
C LYS A 416 -26.21 22.76 21.65
N THR A 417 -26.39 24.07 21.73
CA THR A 417 -25.50 25.08 21.12
C THR A 417 -24.03 24.88 21.48
N GLY A 418 -23.75 24.45 22.72
CA GLY A 418 -22.39 24.15 23.17
C GLY A 418 -21.73 22.96 22.45
N GLU A 419 -22.52 21.96 22.04
CA GLU A 419 -22.01 20.82 21.25
C GLU A 419 -21.67 21.25 19.83
N VAL A 420 -22.50 22.09 19.21
CA VAL A 420 -22.28 22.65 17.86
C VAL A 420 -21.05 23.56 17.86
N LEU A 421 -20.93 24.45 18.84
CA LEU A 421 -19.78 25.35 18.95
C LEU A 421 -18.49 24.59 19.28
N SER A 422 -18.57 23.52 20.08
CA SER A 422 -17.43 22.63 20.34
C SER A 422 -17.01 21.87 19.08
N ALA A 423 -17.96 21.39 18.27
CA ALA A 423 -17.68 20.74 16.99
C ALA A 423 -17.01 21.72 16.00
N LEU A 424 -17.51 22.96 15.93
CA LEU A 424 -16.92 24.03 15.12
C LEU A 424 -15.50 24.39 15.58
N GLY A 425 -15.28 24.52 16.89
CA GLY A 425 -13.97 24.78 17.48
C GLY A 425 -12.97 23.65 17.24
N LYS A 426 -13.42 22.40 17.20
CA LYS A 426 -12.61 21.24 16.79
C LYS A 426 -12.26 21.29 15.30
N GLY A 427 -13.01 22.00 14.46
CA GLY A 427 -12.63 22.26 13.07
C GLY A 427 -11.29 22.98 12.91
N SER A 428 -10.85 23.75 13.93
CA SER A 428 -9.51 24.36 13.96
C SER A 428 -8.38 23.34 13.89
N SER A 429 -8.54 22.15 14.47
CA SER A 429 -7.51 21.12 14.46
C SER A 429 -7.27 20.56 13.06
N LEU A 430 -8.22 20.74 12.15
CA LEU A 430 -8.04 20.40 10.74
C LEU A 430 -6.87 21.19 10.15
N ASN A 431 -6.77 22.49 10.40
CA ASN A 431 -5.68 23.32 9.84
C ASN A 431 -4.30 22.86 10.33
N THR A 432 -4.16 22.57 11.63
CA THR A 432 -2.92 22.01 12.21
C THR A 432 -2.62 20.62 11.66
N PHE A 433 -3.64 19.80 11.44
CA PHE A 433 -3.48 18.47 10.83
C PHE A 433 -3.03 18.57 9.37
N LEU A 434 -3.62 19.48 8.59
CA LEU A 434 -3.25 19.78 7.21
C LEU A 434 -1.77 20.21 7.14
N GLU A 435 -1.35 21.13 8.00
CA GLU A 435 0.05 21.56 8.10
C GLU A 435 0.98 20.37 8.41
N SER A 436 0.62 19.55 9.38
CA SER A 436 1.43 18.39 9.77
C SER A 436 1.59 17.38 8.62
N ILE A 437 0.52 17.09 7.88
CA ILE A 437 0.59 16.21 6.70
C ILE A 437 1.50 16.82 5.64
N THR A 438 1.29 18.09 5.28
CA THR A 438 1.97 18.73 4.15
C THR A 438 3.45 18.95 4.42
N PHE A 439 3.85 19.30 5.65
CA PHE A 439 5.23 19.69 5.95
C PHE A 439 6.04 18.66 6.75
N ASN A 440 5.39 17.68 7.39
CA ASN A 440 6.10 16.62 8.10
C ASN A 440 5.95 15.27 7.37
N VAL A 441 4.72 14.80 7.18
CA VAL A 441 4.48 13.44 6.66
C VAL A 441 4.91 13.32 5.20
N LEU A 442 4.44 14.22 4.34
CA LEU A 442 4.70 14.15 2.90
C LEU A 442 6.21 14.29 2.56
N PRO A 443 6.96 15.26 3.12
CA PRO A 443 8.40 15.35 2.89
C PRO A 443 9.15 14.14 3.45
N MET A 444 8.73 13.58 4.58
CA MET A 444 9.33 12.37 5.15
C MET A 444 9.20 11.16 4.21
N LEU A 445 8.04 10.98 3.57
CA LEU A 445 7.84 9.91 2.59
C LEU A 445 8.70 10.11 1.34
N ILE A 446 8.85 11.37 0.88
CA ILE A 446 9.74 11.70 -0.24
C ILE A 446 11.19 11.41 0.14
N ASP A 447 11.63 11.84 1.32
CA ASP A 447 13.00 11.61 1.82
C ASP A 447 13.33 10.12 1.91
N LEU A 448 12.37 9.30 2.35
CA LEU A 448 12.50 7.85 2.36
C LEU A 448 12.75 7.28 0.96
N GLY A 449 11.94 7.67 -0.03
CA GLY A 449 12.09 7.22 -1.41
C GLY A 449 13.43 7.67 -2.02
N VAL A 450 13.79 8.94 -1.81
CA VAL A 450 15.07 9.50 -2.28
C VAL A 450 16.25 8.78 -1.63
N ALA A 451 16.19 8.46 -0.33
CA ALA A 451 17.25 7.73 0.35
C ALA A 451 17.45 6.32 -0.25
N ILE A 452 16.35 5.58 -0.49
CA ILE A 452 16.42 4.25 -1.12
C ILE A 452 17.05 4.33 -2.52
N VAL A 453 16.60 5.27 -3.35
CA VAL A 453 17.15 5.46 -4.72
C VAL A 453 18.62 5.87 -4.69
N TYR A 454 18.98 6.80 -3.80
CA TYR A 454 20.37 7.25 -3.65
C TYR A 454 21.30 6.09 -3.25
N LEU A 455 20.87 5.26 -2.30
CA LEU A 455 21.63 4.10 -1.86
C LEU A 455 21.74 3.02 -2.94
N LEU A 456 20.67 2.81 -3.72
CA LEU A 456 20.68 1.89 -4.87
C LEU A 456 21.76 2.27 -5.89
N ILE A 457 21.86 3.56 -6.20
CA ILE A 457 22.81 4.08 -7.20
C ILE A 457 24.25 4.12 -6.63
N SER A 458 24.41 4.49 -5.36
CA SER A 458 25.73 4.80 -4.79
C SER A 458 26.41 3.61 -4.11
N PHE A 459 25.66 2.68 -3.52
CA PHE A 459 26.19 1.61 -2.66
C PHE A 459 25.75 0.19 -3.09
N ASP A 460 25.19 0.01 -4.29
CA ASP A 460 24.71 -1.28 -4.84
C ASP A 460 23.34 -1.73 -4.28
N SER A 461 22.67 -2.62 -5.03
CA SER A 461 21.32 -3.13 -4.80
C SER A 461 21.18 -3.86 -3.47
N TYR A 462 22.25 -4.50 -3.00
CA TYR A 462 22.27 -5.21 -1.73
C TYR A 462 22.02 -4.28 -0.53
N TYR A 463 22.69 -3.12 -0.48
CA TYR A 463 22.51 -2.15 0.61
C TYR A 463 21.12 -1.51 0.58
N ALA A 464 20.63 -1.17 -0.61
CA ALA A 464 19.28 -0.64 -0.78
C ALA A 464 18.21 -1.62 -0.27
N LEU A 465 18.39 -2.92 -0.52
CA LEU A 465 17.49 -3.96 -0.05
C LEU A 465 17.43 -4.02 1.48
N VAL A 466 18.58 -4.10 2.15
CA VAL A 466 18.65 -4.22 3.62
C VAL A 466 17.96 -3.03 4.29
N ILE A 467 18.24 -1.81 3.82
CA ILE A 467 17.67 -0.58 4.39
C ILE A 467 16.16 -0.51 4.12
N SER A 468 15.72 -0.92 2.93
CA SER A 468 14.29 -0.99 2.60
C SER A 468 13.56 -1.97 3.53
N VAL A 469 14.17 -3.14 3.79
CA VAL A 469 13.63 -4.18 4.67
C VAL A 469 13.45 -3.68 6.10
N ILE A 470 14.50 -3.08 6.67
CA ILE A 470 14.47 -2.54 8.03
C ILE A 470 13.44 -1.41 8.14
N THR A 471 13.41 -0.50 7.15
CA THR A 471 12.51 0.65 7.20
C THR A 471 11.04 0.22 7.09
N PHE A 472 10.73 -0.75 6.23
CA PHE A 472 9.39 -1.31 6.13
C PHE A 472 8.91 -1.90 7.46
N TRP A 473 9.71 -2.76 8.08
CA TRP A 473 9.36 -3.38 9.37
C TRP A 473 9.19 -2.33 10.47
N TYR A 474 10.06 -1.33 10.50
CA TYR A 474 9.95 -0.21 11.44
C TYR A 474 8.61 0.52 11.30
N ILE A 475 8.23 0.90 10.06
CA ILE A 475 6.96 1.59 9.79
C ILE A 475 5.77 0.69 10.13
N TYR A 476 5.78 -0.56 9.69
CA TYR A 476 4.70 -1.53 9.92
C TYR A 476 4.44 -1.74 11.41
N ILE A 477 5.48 -2.06 12.18
CA ILE A 477 5.36 -2.30 13.63
C ILE A 477 4.90 -1.02 14.34
N THR A 478 5.43 0.15 13.95
CA THR A 478 5.02 1.44 14.54
C THR A 478 3.53 1.71 14.32
N ILE A 479 3.03 1.53 13.09
CA ILE A 479 1.61 1.71 12.77
C ILE A 479 0.76 0.71 13.56
N ARG A 480 1.16 -0.57 13.60
CA ARG A 480 0.36 -1.58 14.29
C ARG A 480 0.32 -1.35 15.80
N MET A 481 1.44 -1.00 16.43
CA MET A 481 1.46 -0.62 17.84
C MET A 481 0.63 0.64 18.11
N ALA A 482 0.69 1.65 17.22
CA ALA A 482 -0.10 2.86 17.36
C ALA A 482 -1.61 2.57 17.26
N SER A 483 -2.03 1.74 16.29
CA SER A 483 -3.44 1.33 16.13
C SER A 483 -3.93 0.52 17.34
N TRP A 484 -3.14 -0.42 17.85
CA TRP A 484 -3.50 -1.20 19.03
C TRP A 484 -3.68 -0.35 20.31
N ARG A 485 -3.00 0.79 20.41
CA ARG A 485 -3.18 1.75 21.52
C ARG A 485 -4.37 2.70 21.31
N ALA A 486 -4.80 2.86 20.07
CA ALA A 486 -5.91 3.74 19.70
C ALA A 486 -7.27 3.01 19.79
N ASP A 487 -7.26 1.70 19.52
CA ASP A 487 -8.33 0.76 19.87
C ASP A 487 -8.45 0.61 21.40
#